data_AF-A0A7S0T731-F1
#
_entry.id   AF-A0A7S0T731-F1
#
_cell.length_a   1.000
_cell.length_b   1.000
_cell.length_c   1.000
_cell.angle_alpha   90.00
_cell.angle_beta   90.00
_cell.angle_gamma   90.00
#
_symmetry.space_group_name_H-M   'P 1'
#
loop_
_entity.id
_entity.type
_entity.pdbx_description
1 polymer ?
#
loop_
_entity_poly.entity_id
_entity_poly.type
_entity_poly.pdbx_seq_one_letter_code
_entity_poly.pdbx_strand_id
1 'polypeptide(L)'
;RLSLLALSASALLSALPVFLPSLVPPNLNTSAITDIGFALGAASLAVALQYIHIYAKPLHDALKVTLAVGMTGAAVSMATHNGAALSAAVDEPRTLLLTGWAFVAATGLFFKEGICFGR
;
A
#
# COMPACT_ATOMS: atom_id res chain seq x y z
N ARG A 1 -13.43 1.95 -10.38
CA ARG A 1 -12.54 1.57 -11.51
C ARG A 1 -11.29 2.45 -11.56
N LEU A 2 -11.42 3.79 -11.56
CA LEU A 2 -10.26 4.70 -11.56
C LEU A 2 -9.32 4.50 -10.36
N SER A 3 -9.88 4.37 -9.15
CA SER A 3 -9.12 4.11 -7.92
C SER A 3 -8.39 2.76 -7.92
N LEU A 4 -8.94 1.76 -8.61
CA LEU A 4 -8.34 0.42 -8.74
C LEU A 4 -7.15 0.43 -9.72
N LEU A 5 -7.28 1.19 -10.82
CA LEU A 5 -6.17 1.43 -11.76
C LEU A 5 -5.04 2.24 -11.12
N ALA A 6 -5.40 3.23 -10.30
CA ALA A 6 -4.42 4.00 -9.53
C ALA A 6 -3.66 3.09 -8.56
N LEU A 7 -4.36 2.22 -7.83
CA LEU A 7 -3.76 1.28 -6.90
C LEU A 7 -2.76 0.33 -7.60
N SER A 8 -3.15 -0.26 -8.73
CA SER A 8 -2.26 -1.17 -9.47
C SER A 8 -1.06 -0.44 -10.09
N ALA A 9 -1.25 0.77 -10.61
CA ALA A 9 -0.16 1.59 -11.13
C ALA A 9 0.84 1.99 -10.03
N SER A 10 0.35 2.38 -8.85
CA SER A 10 1.19 2.70 -7.69
C SER A 10 1.96 1.48 -7.18
N ALA A 11 1.32 0.30 -7.17
CA ALA A 11 1.99 -0.95 -6.81
C ALA A 11 3.12 -1.30 -7.78
N LEU A 12 2.89 -1.17 -9.09
CA LEU A 12 3.94 -1.35 -10.10
C LEU A 12 5.08 -0.34 -9.91
N LEU A 13 4.76 0.93 -9.69
CA LEU A 13 5.75 1.97 -9.43
C LEU A 13 6.60 1.67 -8.19
N SER A 14 6.00 1.09 -7.13
CA SER A 14 6.71 0.70 -5.92
C SER A 14 7.57 -0.55 -6.09
N ALA A 15 7.17 -1.51 -6.93
CA ALA A 15 7.88 -2.79 -7.10
C ALA A 15 8.98 -2.72 -8.18
N LEU A 16 8.81 -1.86 -9.19
CA LEU A 16 9.71 -1.75 -10.33
C LEU A 16 11.19 -1.51 -9.94
N PRO A 17 11.53 -0.60 -9.00
CA PRO A 17 12.93 -0.33 -8.65
C PRO A 17 13.61 -1.51 -7.97
N VAL A 18 12.84 -2.36 -7.30
CA VAL A 18 13.35 -3.50 -6.53
C VAL A 18 13.54 -4.72 -7.44
N PHE A 19 12.57 -5.01 -8.32
CA PHE A 19 12.60 -6.21 -9.16
C PHE A 19 13.37 -6.01 -10.48
N LEU A 20 13.37 -4.80 -11.04
CA LEU A 20 13.97 -4.49 -12.33
C LEU A 20 14.86 -3.24 -12.23
N PRO A 21 15.95 -3.28 -11.44
CA PRO A 21 16.82 -2.13 -11.21
C PRO A 21 17.45 -1.60 -12.52
N SER A 22 17.63 -2.46 -13.53
CA SER A 22 18.20 -2.08 -14.84
C SER A 22 17.34 -1.11 -15.66
N LEU A 23 16.04 -0.99 -15.35
CA LEU A 23 15.15 -0.03 -16.01
C LEU A 23 15.12 1.33 -15.30
N VAL A 24 15.64 1.41 -14.07
CA VAL A 24 15.67 2.66 -13.30
C VAL A 24 16.99 3.38 -13.59
N PRO A 25 16.92 4.65 -14.04
CA PRO A 25 18.14 5.40 -14.32
C PRO A 25 18.93 5.65 -13.01
N PRO A 26 20.26 5.51 -13.02
CA PRO A 26 21.09 5.46 -11.81
C PRO A 26 21.15 6.76 -11.01
N ASN A 27 20.65 7.87 -11.57
CA ASN A 27 20.56 9.18 -10.94
C ASN A 27 19.29 9.39 -10.11
N LEU A 28 18.36 8.44 -10.07
CA LEU A 28 17.15 8.52 -9.27
C LEU A 28 17.29 7.76 -7.95
N ASN A 29 16.83 8.39 -6.86
CA ASN A 29 16.75 7.75 -5.54
C ASN A 29 15.66 6.66 -5.57
N THR A 30 16.08 5.40 -5.64
CA THR A 30 15.20 4.22 -5.64
C THR A 30 14.31 4.17 -4.40
N SER A 31 14.85 4.50 -3.23
CA SER A 31 14.12 4.58 -1.96
C SER A 31 12.95 5.55 -2.00
N ALA A 32 13.17 6.75 -2.57
CA ALA A 32 12.13 7.76 -2.73
C ALA A 32 11.01 7.29 -3.66
N ILE A 33 11.35 6.62 -4.77
CA ILE A 33 10.35 6.07 -5.70
C ILE A 33 9.48 5.01 -5.01
N THR A 34 10.11 4.10 -4.25
CA THR A 34 9.39 3.04 -3.54
C THR A 34 8.45 3.61 -2.48
N ASP A 35 8.88 4.61 -1.72
CA ASP A 35 8.09 5.20 -0.64
C ASP A 35 6.95 6.09 -1.18
N ILE A 36 7.20 6.84 -2.27
CA ILE A 36 6.15 7.60 -2.97
C ILE A 36 5.13 6.66 -3.59
N GLY A 37 5.57 5.57 -4.23
CA GLY A 37 4.69 4.55 -4.79
C GLY A 37 3.78 3.93 -3.74
N PHE A 38 4.35 3.59 -2.58
CA PHE A 38 3.59 3.08 -1.43
C PHE A 38 2.55 4.11 -0.93
N ALA A 39 2.98 5.37 -0.72
CA ALA A 39 2.10 6.43 -0.24
C ALA A 39 0.91 6.69 -1.21
N LEU A 40 1.18 6.73 -2.52
CA LEU A 40 0.15 6.86 -3.54
C LEU A 40 -0.81 5.66 -3.55
N GLY A 41 -0.27 4.44 -3.39
CA GLY A 41 -1.06 3.22 -3.28
C GLY A 41 -2.00 3.27 -2.07
N ALA A 42 -1.47 3.59 -0.90
CA ALA A 42 -2.27 3.72 0.32
C ALA A 42 -3.32 4.84 0.22
N ALA A 43 -2.98 5.98 -0.39
CA ALA A 43 -3.94 7.06 -0.63
C ALA A 43 -5.05 6.65 -1.60
N SER A 44 -4.71 5.96 -2.70
CA SER A 44 -5.71 5.45 -3.64
C SER A 44 -6.66 4.43 -3.00
N LEU A 45 -6.14 3.61 -2.08
CA LEU A 45 -6.92 2.66 -1.29
C LEU A 45 -7.86 3.36 -0.30
N ALA A 46 -7.38 4.40 0.38
CA ALA A 46 -8.19 5.24 1.26
C ALA A 46 -9.34 5.90 0.50
N VAL A 47 -9.05 6.47 -0.66
CA VAL A 47 -10.05 7.09 -1.55
C VAL A 47 -11.05 6.03 -2.01
N ALA A 48 -10.61 4.84 -2.40
CA ALA A 48 -11.49 3.74 -2.77
C ALA A 48 -12.46 3.39 -1.63
N LEU A 49 -11.96 3.25 -0.40
CA LEU A 49 -12.77 2.94 0.79
C LEU A 49 -13.85 3.97 1.10
N GLN A 50 -13.62 5.24 0.76
CA GLN A 50 -14.57 6.31 0.99
C GLN A 50 -15.72 6.30 -0.03
N TYR A 51 -15.47 5.88 -1.27
CA TYR A 51 -16.49 5.84 -2.32
C TYR A 51 -17.30 4.54 -2.37
N ILE A 52 -16.79 3.45 -1.81
CA ILE A 52 -17.47 2.15 -1.89
C ILE A 52 -18.50 2.04 -0.76
N HIS A 53 -19.77 2.01 -1.12
CA HIS A 53 -20.84 1.74 -0.16
C HIS A 53 -20.90 0.23 0.16
N ILE A 54 -20.20 -0.18 1.21
CA ILE A 54 -20.22 -1.57 1.69
C ILE A 54 -21.42 -1.77 2.63
N TYR A 55 -22.39 -2.60 2.22
CA TYR A 55 -23.55 -2.99 3.05
C TYR A 55 -23.14 -3.71 4.34
N ALA A 56 -22.02 -4.45 4.31
CA ALA A 56 -21.44 -5.13 5.46
C ALA A 56 -20.56 -4.17 6.30
N LYS A 57 -21.21 -3.43 7.21
CA LYS A 57 -20.55 -2.50 8.16
C LYS A 57 -19.29 -3.07 8.86
N PRO A 58 -19.28 -4.30 9.43
CA PRO A 58 -18.08 -4.81 10.13
C PRO A 58 -16.88 -4.97 9.21
N LEU A 59 -17.10 -5.25 7.91
CA LEU A 59 -16.02 -5.37 6.95
C LEU A 59 -15.44 -4.00 6.59
N HIS A 60 -16.29 -2.99 6.39
CA HIS A 60 -15.84 -1.62 6.07
C HIS A 60 -14.93 -1.06 7.18
N ASP A 61 -15.30 -1.27 8.44
CA ASP A 61 -14.52 -0.77 9.57
C ASP A 61 -13.23 -1.57 9.78
N ALA A 62 -13.24 -2.89 9.55
CA ALA A 62 -12.00 -3.68 9.56
C ALA A 62 -10.98 -3.19 8.51
N LEU A 63 -11.43 -2.84 7.30
CA LEU A 63 -10.55 -2.28 6.28
C LEU A 63 -10.00 -0.90 6.66
N LYS A 64 -10.81 -0.03 7.26
CA LYS A 64 -10.31 1.27 7.76
C LYS A 64 -9.27 1.09 8.85
N VAL A 65 -9.51 0.17 9.79
CA VAL A 65 -8.58 -0.10 10.91
C VAL A 65 -7.27 -0.64 10.37
N THR A 66 -7.30 -1.68 9.53
CA THR A 66 -6.08 -2.25 8.93
C THR A 66 -5.31 -1.22 8.09
N LEU A 67 -6.01 -0.36 7.34
CA LEU A 67 -5.37 0.75 6.63
C LEU A 67 -4.75 1.78 7.57
N ALA A 68 -5.45 2.18 8.63
CA ALA A 68 -4.92 3.11 9.62
C ALA A 68 -3.69 2.54 10.35
N VAL A 69 -3.72 1.25 10.68
CA VAL A 69 -2.56 0.55 11.26
C VAL A 69 -1.40 0.52 10.27
N GLY A 70 -1.65 0.27 8.98
CA GLY A 70 -0.60 0.33 7.95
C GLY A 70 0.01 1.72 7.77
N MET A 71 -0.81 2.77 7.79
CA MET A 71 -0.35 4.16 7.67
C MET A 71 0.45 4.61 8.89
N THR A 72 -0.01 4.25 10.09
CA THR A 72 0.72 4.54 11.33
C THR A 72 2.03 3.76 11.38
N GLY A 73 2.03 2.49 10.97
CA GLY A 73 3.25 1.69 10.82
C GLY A 73 4.25 2.29 9.83
N ALA A 74 3.78 2.79 8.68
CA ALA A 74 4.63 3.48 7.72
C ALA A 74 5.22 4.78 8.28
N ALA A 75 4.43 5.59 8.99
CA ALA A 75 4.91 6.80 9.64
C ALA A 75 5.98 6.50 10.72
N VAL A 76 5.78 5.44 11.51
CA VAL A 76 6.77 4.97 12.49
C VAL A 76 8.05 4.48 11.79
N SER A 77 7.91 3.76 10.68
CA SER A 77 9.05 3.31 9.86
C SER A 77 9.88 4.51 9.37
N MET A 78 9.22 5.53 8.81
CA MET A 78 9.90 6.76 8.37
C MET A 78 10.64 7.48 9.50
N ALA A 79 10.05 7.53 10.70
CA ALA A 79 10.67 8.17 11.86
C ALA A 79 11.88 7.38 12.40
N THR A 80 11.89 6.05 12.22
CA THR A 80 12.93 5.16 12.77
C THR A 80 14.05 4.86 11.76
N HIS A 81 13.76 4.93 10.46
CA HIS A 81 14.68 4.52 9.39
C HIS A 81 15.06 5.69 8.46
N ASN A 82 15.44 6.85 9.01
CA ASN A 82 15.94 8.01 8.23
C ASN A 82 15.03 8.44 7.05
N GLY A 83 13.70 8.35 7.22
CA GLY A 83 12.72 8.70 6.19
C GLY A 83 12.35 7.56 5.24
N ALA A 84 12.93 6.37 5.41
CA ALA A 84 12.56 5.17 4.66
C ALA A 84 11.28 4.54 5.24
N ALA A 85 10.23 4.39 4.41
CA ALA A 85 8.99 3.74 4.83
C ALA A 85 8.98 2.25 4.47
N LEU A 86 8.83 1.98 3.18
CA LEU A 86 8.82 0.66 2.57
C LEU A 86 10.23 0.25 2.14
N SER A 87 11.07 1.21 1.77
CA SER A 87 12.48 0.96 1.40
C SER A 87 13.29 0.32 2.54
N ALA A 88 12.95 0.60 3.80
CA ALA A 88 13.53 -0.04 4.98
C ALA A 88 13.31 -1.56 5.04
N ALA A 89 12.28 -2.08 4.35
CA ALA A 89 11.99 -3.51 4.30
C ALA A 89 13.00 -4.33 3.50
N VAL A 90 13.78 -3.68 2.64
CA VAL A 90 14.86 -4.34 1.90
C VAL A 90 15.98 -4.75 2.85
N ASP A 91 16.33 -3.87 3.79
CA ASP A 91 17.42 -4.10 4.74
C ASP A 91 16.95 -4.85 5.99
N GLU A 92 15.74 -4.55 6.47
CA GLU A 92 15.17 -5.17 7.66
C GLU A 92 13.73 -5.68 7.41
N PRO A 93 13.53 -6.98 7.10
CA PRO A 93 12.23 -7.53 6.73
C PRO A 93 11.19 -7.47 7.86
N ARG A 94 11.63 -7.20 9.10
CA ARG A 94 10.75 -6.99 10.25
C ARG A 94 9.86 -5.76 10.06
N THR A 95 10.32 -4.76 9.31
CA THR A 95 9.58 -3.53 9.02
C THR A 95 8.32 -3.80 8.17
N LEU A 96 8.25 -4.96 7.49
CA LEU A 96 7.04 -5.42 6.80
C LEU A 96 5.87 -5.66 7.76
N LEU A 97 6.11 -5.93 9.04
CA LEU A 97 5.02 -6.06 10.03
C LEU A 97 4.34 -4.71 10.30
N LEU A 98 5.02 -3.59 10.04
CA LEU A 98 4.45 -2.26 10.17
C LEU A 98 3.70 -1.85 8.90
N THR A 99 4.35 -1.97 7.73
CA THR A 99 3.78 -1.51 6.45
C THR A 99 2.82 -2.53 5.81
N GLY A 100 2.95 -3.81 6.14
CA GLY A 100 2.17 -4.92 5.57
C GLY A 100 0.67 -4.90 5.88
N TRP A 101 0.24 -4.15 6.91
CA TRP A 101 -1.19 -3.97 7.19
C TRP A 101 -1.94 -3.24 6.07
N ALA A 102 -1.26 -2.39 5.31
CA ALA A 102 -1.83 -1.78 4.11
C ALA A 102 -2.12 -2.83 3.01
N PHE A 103 -1.29 -3.88 2.91
CA PHE A 103 -1.54 -5.00 2.01
C PHE A 103 -2.74 -5.83 2.46
N VAL A 104 -2.89 -6.07 3.77
CA VAL A 104 -4.08 -6.74 4.35
C VAL A 104 -5.36 -5.98 3.99
N ALA A 105 -5.36 -4.65 4.10
CA ALA A 105 -6.49 -3.81 3.70
C ALA A 105 -6.81 -3.96 2.19
N ALA A 106 -5.80 -4.02 1.34
CA ALA A 106 -5.97 -4.23 -0.10
C ALA A 106 -6.56 -5.63 -0.41
N THR A 107 -6.07 -6.70 0.24
CA THR A 107 -6.63 -8.05 0.08
C THR A 107 -8.07 -8.14 0.58
N GLY A 108 -8.39 -7.49 1.71
CA GLY A 108 -9.76 -7.40 2.21
C GLY A 108 -10.73 -6.74 1.23
N LEU A 109 -10.24 -5.78 0.43
CA LEU A 109 -11.03 -5.12 -0.61
C LEU A 109 -11.33 -6.08 -1.77
N PHE A 110 -10.36 -6.86 -2.22
CA PHE A 110 -10.57 -7.90 -3.25
C PHE A 110 -11.56 -8.96 -2.79
N PHE A 111 -11.47 -9.39 -1.53
CA PHE A 111 -12.37 -10.39 -0.98
C PHE A 111 -13.84 -9.93 -0.95
N LYS A 112 -14.08 -8.64 -0.68
CA LYS A 112 -15.41 -8.04 -0.76
C LYS A 112 -16.01 -8.18 -2.16
N GLU A 113 -15.24 -7.83 -3.19
CA GLU A 113 -15.71 -7.89 -4.58
C GLU A 113 -16.02 -9.34 -4.99
N GLY A 114 -15.19 -10.30 -4.55
CA GLY A 114 -15.42 -11.71 -4.85
C GLY A 114 -16.69 -12.29 -4.22
N ILE A 115 -16.98 -11.93 -2.96
CA ILE A 115 -18.22 -12.36 -2.29
C ILE A 115 -19.46 -11.67 -2.88
N CYS A 116 -19.38 -10.35 -3.16
CA CYS A 116 -20.55 -9.60 -3.60
C CYS A 116 -20.93 -9.82 -5.07
N PHE A 117 -19.97 -10.08 -5.93
CA PHE A 117 -20.20 -10.26 -7.37
C PHE A 117 -19.93 -11.69 -7.86
N GLY A 118 -19.54 -12.62 -6.97
CA GLY A 118 -19.26 -14.01 -7.32
C GLY A 118 -18.11 -14.18 -8.31
N ARG A 119 -17.09 -13.31 -8.21
CA ARG A 119 -15.94 -13.26 -9.11
C ARG A 119 -14.67 -13.72 -8.42
#